data_AF-A0A2T0FIP2-F1
#
_entry.id   AF-A0A2T0FIP2-F1
#
_cell.length_a   1.000
_cell.length_b   1.000
_cell.length_c   1.000
_cell.angle_alpha   90.00
_cell.angle_beta   90.00
_cell.angle_gamma   90.00
#
_symmetry.space_group_name_H-M   'P 1'
#
loop_
_entity.id
_entity.type
_entity.pdbx_description
1 polymer ?
#
loop_
_entity_poly.entity_id
_entity_poly.type
_entity_poly.pdbx_seq_one_letter_code
_entity_poly.pdbx_strand_id
1 'polypeptide(L)'
;MRRTRILLNSQRYAEAVSNTVDKSIPRALNIAYQQEKAEQLGDVKDKQSAAARVAATPELADVFLTVNTSLGHEQILVRPTSGQPTGLTDIHQHPEPREALVKVYDHTMAYLSEKFPPTSVYRQSVESIIKARKEIVQSNSDVQTIENQIGSGLLEEILIQAADEFLLAETLAQHQVWEDLEEPALEDQWIPHSYKDQKQ
;
A
#
# COMPACT_ATOMS: atom_id res chain seq x y z
N MET A 1 -46.68 -1.93 -4.45
CA MET A 1 -46.08 -1.70 -3.10
C MET A 1 -44.70 -2.36 -2.87
N ARG A 2 -44.06 -3.04 -3.84
CA ARG A 2 -42.74 -3.68 -3.61
C ARG A 2 -41.51 -2.82 -3.98
N ARG A 3 -41.69 -1.75 -4.77
CA ARG A 3 -40.61 -0.81 -5.15
C ARG A 3 -40.17 0.12 -4.01
N THR A 4 -41.08 0.50 -3.12
CA THR A 4 -40.79 1.38 -1.97
C THR A 4 -39.95 0.69 -0.89
N ARG A 5 -40.07 -0.64 -0.75
CA ARG A 5 -39.32 -1.40 0.28
C ARG A 5 -37.85 -1.60 -0.08
N ILE A 6 -37.53 -1.70 -1.37
CA ILE A 6 -36.14 -1.82 -1.86
C ILE A 6 -35.41 -0.49 -1.69
N LEU A 7 -36.08 0.63 -1.99
CA LEU A 7 -35.53 1.97 -1.82
C LEU A 7 -35.30 2.33 -0.34
N LEU A 8 -36.20 1.92 0.56
CA LEU A 8 -35.97 2.12 2.01
C LEU A 8 -34.81 1.27 2.54
N ASN A 9 -34.67 0.03 2.09
CA ASN A 9 -33.54 -0.80 2.50
C ASN A 9 -32.21 -0.25 1.96
N SER A 10 -32.16 0.25 0.72
CA SER A 10 -30.94 0.87 0.17
C SER A 10 -30.59 2.18 0.89
N GLN A 11 -31.58 2.98 1.31
CA GLN A 11 -31.30 4.20 2.08
C GLN A 11 -30.82 3.89 3.51
N ARG A 12 -31.37 2.86 4.16
CA ARG A 12 -30.87 2.41 5.47
C ARG A 12 -29.46 1.82 5.40
N TYR A 13 -29.11 1.14 4.31
CA TYR A 13 -27.72 0.69 4.07
C TYR A 13 -26.77 1.87 3.84
N ALA A 14 -27.21 2.91 3.12
CA ALA A 14 -26.39 4.11 2.89
C ALA A 14 -26.15 4.92 4.19
N GLU A 15 -27.14 5.01 5.07
CA GLU A 15 -26.99 5.65 6.39
C GLU A 15 -26.09 4.83 7.33
N ALA A 16 -26.17 3.50 7.28
CA ALA A 16 -25.28 2.64 8.08
C ALA A 16 -23.81 2.80 7.68
N VAL A 17 -23.51 2.83 6.38
CA VAL A 17 -22.15 3.03 5.85
C VAL A 17 -21.61 4.44 6.12
N SER A 18 -22.48 5.45 6.14
CA SER A 18 -22.09 6.83 6.50
C SER A 18 -21.80 7.00 8.00
N ASN A 19 -22.35 6.14 8.86
CA ASN A 19 -22.13 6.17 10.31
C ASN A 19 -20.99 5.25 10.75
N THR A 20 -20.49 4.37 9.88
CA THR A 20 -19.28 3.56 10.10
C THR A 20 -18.03 4.20 9.47
N VAL A 21 -17.95 5.54 9.46
CA VAL A 21 -16.70 6.22 9.09
C VAL A 21 -15.67 5.90 10.16
N ASP A 22 -14.92 4.83 9.91
CA ASP A 22 -13.67 4.57 10.58
C ASP A 22 -12.76 5.79 10.33
N LYS A 23 -12.38 6.46 11.42
CA LYS A 23 -11.55 7.67 11.39
C LYS A 23 -10.10 7.37 10.94
N SER A 24 -9.80 6.10 10.66
CA SER A 24 -8.53 5.60 10.14
C SER A 24 -8.38 5.74 8.62
N ILE A 25 -9.47 5.97 7.86
CA ILE A 25 -9.38 6.02 6.39
C ILE A 25 -8.67 7.30 5.95
N PRO A 26 -7.58 7.21 5.15
CA PRO A 26 -6.91 8.38 4.61
C PRO A 26 -7.89 9.27 3.85
N ARG A 27 -7.85 10.58 4.12
CA ARG A 27 -8.74 11.60 3.54
C ARG A 27 -8.90 11.49 2.01
N ALA A 28 -7.87 11.01 1.32
CA ALA A 28 -7.84 10.78 -0.12
C ALA A 28 -8.88 9.73 -0.61
N LEU A 29 -9.08 8.65 0.14
CA LEU A 29 -10.02 7.57 -0.22
C LEU A 29 -11.49 8.02 -0.10
N ASN A 30 -11.79 8.84 0.90
CA ASN A 30 -13.13 9.43 1.06
C ASN A 30 -13.42 10.43 -0.07
N ILE A 31 -12.45 11.24 -0.49
CA ILE A 31 -12.62 12.18 -1.61
C ILE A 31 -12.89 11.44 -2.93
N ALA A 32 -12.13 10.38 -3.22
CA ALA A 32 -12.32 9.58 -4.43
C ALA A 32 -13.72 8.92 -4.48
N TYR A 33 -14.19 8.38 -3.35
CA TYR A 33 -15.53 7.78 -3.25
C TYR A 33 -16.66 8.81 -3.42
N GLN A 34 -16.50 10.02 -2.87
CA GLN A 34 -17.51 11.08 -3.08
C GLN A 34 -17.54 11.58 -4.54
N GLN A 35 -16.42 11.53 -5.26
CA GLN A 35 -16.34 11.90 -6.68
C GLN A 35 -17.04 10.89 -7.58
N GLU A 36 -16.79 9.58 -7.39
CA GLU A 36 -17.45 8.51 -8.17
C GLU A 36 -18.99 8.53 -7.98
N LYS A 37 -19.44 8.84 -6.76
CA LYS A 37 -20.87 9.01 -6.44
C LYS A 37 -21.50 10.23 -7.13
N ALA A 38 -20.72 11.29 -7.39
CA ALA A 38 -21.20 12.48 -8.10
C ALA A 38 -21.30 12.26 -9.62
N GLU A 39 -20.44 11.42 -10.19
CA GLU A 39 -20.46 11.07 -11.62
C GLU A 39 -21.67 10.22 -12.01
N GLN A 40 -22.13 9.34 -11.11
CA GLN A 40 -23.32 8.52 -11.35
C GLN A 40 -24.63 9.34 -11.39
N LEU A 41 -24.61 10.62 -11.03
CA LEU A 41 -25.80 11.49 -10.95
C LEU A 41 -25.85 12.66 -11.97
N GLY A 42 -24.97 12.71 -12.99
CA GLY A 42 -24.86 13.86 -13.90
C GLY A 42 -25.46 13.68 -15.32
N ASP A 43 -26.33 14.62 -15.73
CA ASP A 43 -27.02 14.72 -17.03
C ASP A 43 -26.07 15.10 -18.20
N VAL A 44 -26.37 14.62 -19.42
CA VAL A 44 -25.44 14.33 -20.54
C VAL A 44 -25.01 15.55 -21.38
N LYS A 45 -25.31 16.79 -20.99
CA LYS A 45 -25.15 17.96 -21.89
C LYS A 45 -23.86 18.78 -21.78
N ASP A 46 -22.99 18.47 -20.83
CA ASP A 46 -21.75 19.24 -20.58
C ASP A 46 -20.46 18.53 -21.03
N LYS A 47 -20.48 17.84 -22.19
CA LYS A 47 -19.31 17.06 -22.65
C LYS A 47 -18.10 17.92 -23.07
N GLN A 48 -18.31 19.18 -23.43
CA GLN A 48 -17.22 20.10 -23.83
C GLN A 48 -16.62 20.87 -22.64
N SER A 49 -17.40 21.15 -21.59
CA SER A 49 -16.91 21.74 -20.33
C SER A 49 -16.32 20.67 -19.40
N ALA A 50 -16.71 19.41 -19.55
CA ALA A 50 -16.05 18.27 -18.92
C ALA A 50 -14.62 18.10 -19.42
N ALA A 51 -14.34 18.23 -20.73
CA ALA A 51 -12.96 18.12 -21.25
C ALA A 51 -12.00 19.17 -20.66
N ALA A 52 -12.49 20.36 -20.28
CA ALA A 52 -11.71 21.38 -19.59
C ALA A 52 -11.59 21.14 -18.06
N ARG A 53 -12.49 20.34 -17.47
CA ARG A 53 -12.46 19.94 -16.05
C ARG A 53 -11.75 18.61 -15.81
N VAL A 54 -11.63 17.76 -16.84
CA VAL A 54 -10.86 16.51 -16.87
C VAL A 54 -9.35 16.77 -16.92
N ALA A 55 -8.92 17.99 -17.23
CA ALA A 55 -7.52 18.42 -17.10
C ALA A 55 -7.09 18.68 -15.64
N ALA A 56 -8.01 18.64 -14.67
CA ALA A 56 -7.69 18.65 -13.25
C ALA A 56 -7.69 17.21 -12.72
N THR A 57 -6.80 16.37 -13.25
CA THR A 57 -6.22 15.25 -12.51
C THR A 57 -5.87 15.78 -11.11
N PRO A 58 -6.14 15.05 -10.00
CA PRO A 58 -5.60 15.46 -8.71
C PRO A 58 -4.12 15.73 -8.92
N GLU A 59 -3.72 16.99 -8.72
CA GLU A 59 -2.36 17.47 -8.94
C GLU A 59 -1.43 16.46 -8.28
N LEU A 60 -0.64 15.77 -9.10
CA LEU A 60 0.25 14.69 -8.67
C LEU A 60 1.07 15.26 -7.51
N ALA A 61 0.80 14.80 -6.30
CA ALA A 61 1.51 15.25 -5.12
C ALA A 61 2.64 14.26 -4.87
N ASP A 62 3.79 14.77 -4.45
CA ASP A 62 4.87 13.93 -3.96
C ASP A 62 4.35 12.98 -2.88
N VAL A 63 4.68 11.69 -3.02
CA VAL A 63 4.28 10.66 -2.07
C VAL A 63 5.35 10.54 -1.00
N PHE A 64 4.96 10.82 0.24
CA PHE A 64 5.81 10.71 1.42
C PHE A 64 5.39 9.52 2.29
N LEU A 65 6.39 8.76 2.75
CA LEU A 65 6.20 7.85 3.88
C LEU A 65 6.29 8.65 5.17
N THR A 66 5.28 8.58 6.01
CA THR A 66 5.28 9.21 7.33
C THR A 66 5.59 8.16 8.38
N VAL A 67 6.74 8.30 9.05
CA VAL A 67 7.16 7.39 10.11
C VAL A 67 7.00 8.07 11.46
N ASN A 68 6.34 7.38 12.40
CA ASN A 68 6.21 7.86 13.78
C ASN A 68 7.48 7.52 14.55
N THR A 69 8.17 8.53 15.06
CA THR A 69 9.37 8.39 15.90
C THR A 69 9.10 8.97 17.30
N SER A 70 9.95 8.66 18.27
CA SER A 70 9.81 9.19 19.64
C SER A 70 9.89 10.73 19.72
N LEU A 71 10.49 11.37 18.72
CA LEU A 71 10.66 12.83 18.64
C LEU A 71 9.59 13.52 17.77
N GLY A 72 8.68 12.77 17.13
CA GLY A 72 7.63 13.33 16.27
C GLY A 72 7.34 12.44 15.06
N HIS A 73 7.08 13.07 13.90
CA HIS A 73 6.91 12.36 12.63
C HIS A 73 8.03 12.76 11.68
N GLU A 74 8.65 11.77 11.05
CA GLU A 74 9.62 11.96 9.96
C GLU A 74 8.91 11.69 8.64
N GLN A 75 9.10 12.58 7.66
CA GLN A 75 8.57 12.40 6.31
C GLN A 75 9.71 12.07 5.36
N ILE A 76 9.63 10.91 4.71
CA ILE A 76 10.61 10.45 3.73
C ILE A 76 9.95 10.53 2.36
N LEU A 77 10.59 11.23 1.41
CA LEU A 77 10.13 11.26 0.02
C LEU A 77 10.32 9.86 -0.58
N VAL A 78 9.23 9.27 -1.07
CA VAL A 78 9.25 7.94 -1.70
C VAL A 78 9.10 8.08 -3.20
N ARG A 79 8.10 8.87 -3.64
CA ARG A 79 7.82 9.07 -5.06
C ARG A 79 7.72 10.56 -5.38
N PRO A 80 8.68 11.13 -6.11
CA PRO A 80 8.57 12.48 -6.61
C PRO A 80 7.61 12.52 -7.81
N THR A 81 6.82 13.59 -7.88
CA THR A 81 5.98 13.90 -9.03
C THR A 81 6.76 14.61 -10.12
N SER A 82 7.84 15.30 -9.76
CA SER A 82 8.63 16.11 -10.69
C SER A 82 10.04 15.57 -10.80
N GLY A 83 10.62 15.63 -12.00
CA GLY A 83 11.97 15.14 -12.26
C GLY A 83 12.11 14.64 -13.69
N GLN A 84 13.27 14.06 -14.00
CA GLN A 84 13.45 13.35 -15.27
C GLN A 84 12.62 12.07 -15.24
N PRO A 85 11.84 11.75 -16.29
CA PRO A 85 11.09 10.51 -16.34
C PRO A 85 12.06 9.33 -16.42
N THR A 86 11.82 8.29 -15.63
CA THR A 86 12.66 7.07 -15.64
C THR A 86 12.38 6.14 -16.82
N GLY A 87 11.35 6.45 -17.60
CA GLY A 87 10.80 5.57 -18.65
C GLY A 87 9.60 4.75 -18.17
N LEU A 88 9.32 4.75 -16.87
CA LEU A 88 8.09 4.21 -16.28
C LEU A 88 7.07 5.33 -16.05
N THR A 89 5.78 5.01 -16.20
CA THR A 89 4.71 5.99 -15.98
C THR A 89 4.59 6.29 -14.49
N ASP A 90 4.44 7.57 -14.13
CA ASP A 90 4.28 8.03 -12.74
C ASP A 90 5.49 7.77 -11.83
N ILE A 91 6.67 7.50 -12.41
CA ILE A 91 7.92 7.34 -11.65
C ILE A 91 8.95 8.31 -12.24
N HIS A 92 9.34 9.30 -11.43
CA HIS A 92 10.36 10.27 -11.78
C HIS A 92 11.64 10.00 -10.99
N GLN A 93 12.76 10.44 -11.55
CA GLN A 93 14.07 10.31 -10.93
C GLN A 93 14.07 10.97 -9.56
N HIS A 94 14.47 10.21 -8.54
CA HIS A 94 14.54 10.71 -7.18
C HIS A 94 15.83 11.54 -6.98
N PRO A 95 15.80 12.66 -6.24
CA PRO A 95 16.98 13.49 -6.04
C PRO A 95 18.08 12.77 -5.22
N GLU A 96 17.68 12.10 -4.14
CA GLU A 96 18.60 11.41 -3.21
C GLU A 96 18.12 9.98 -2.85
N PRO A 97 18.00 9.06 -3.83
CA PRO A 97 17.33 7.77 -3.62
C PRO A 97 18.06 6.88 -2.61
N ARG A 98 19.40 6.95 -2.59
CA ARG A 98 20.24 6.15 -1.69
C ARG A 98 19.98 6.46 -0.23
N GLU A 99 19.93 7.75 0.11
CA GLU A 99 19.71 8.18 1.49
C GLU A 99 18.28 7.88 1.95
N ALA A 100 17.29 8.14 1.09
CA ALA A 100 15.90 7.78 1.37
C ALA A 100 15.76 6.27 1.64
N LEU A 101 16.38 5.44 0.81
CA LEU A 101 16.30 3.98 0.95
C LEU A 101 16.93 3.48 2.26
N VAL A 102 18.09 4.01 2.64
CA VAL A 102 18.74 3.67 3.92
C VAL A 102 17.85 4.05 5.10
N LYS A 103 17.23 5.24 5.08
CA LYS A 103 16.30 5.67 6.13
C LYS A 103 15.10 4.74 6.26
N VAL A 104 14.46 4.39 5.13
CA VAL A 104 13.32 3.47 5.14
C VAL A 104 13.71 2.10 5.71
N TYR A 105 14.88 1.57 5.33
CA TYR A 105 15.38 0.31 5.88
C TYR A 105 15.67 0.39 7.37
N ASP A 106 16.27 1.48 7.85
CA ASP A 106 16.52 1.68 9.28
C ASP A 106 15.23 1.71 10.10
N HIS A 107 14.23 2.45 9.63
CA HIS A 107 12.91 2.49 10.26
C HIS A 107 12.21 1.14 10.23
N THR A 108 12.30 0.40 9.12
CA THR A 108 11.72 -0.94 9.01
C THR A 108 12.38 -1.92 9.98
N MET A 109 13.71 -1.91 10.07
CA MET A 109 14.44 -2.77 11.03
C MET A 109 14.12 -2.44 12.48
N ALA A 110 13.98 -1.15 12.81
CA ALA A 110 13.58 -0.70 14.14
C ALA A 110 12.15 -1.17 14.47
N TYR A 111 11.21 -0.98 13.54
CA TYR A 111 9.82 -1.39 13.70
C TYR A 111 9.66 -2.90 13.89
N LEU A 112 10.34 -3.69 13.05
CA LEU A 112 10.36 -5.16 13.17
C LEU A 112 10.92 -5.63 14.51
N SER A 113 11.96 -4.96 15.01
CA SER A 113 12.57 -5.30 16.29
C SER A 113 11.65 -5.00 17.48
N GLU A 114 10.83 -3.96 17.38
CA GLU A 114 9.88 -3.56 18.42
C GLU A 114 8.61 -4.42 18.41
N LYS A 115 8.00 -4.65 17.24
CA LYS A 115 6.67 -5.24 17.14
C LYS A 115 6.64 -6.75 16.93
N PHE A 116 7.67 -7.35 16.34
CA PHE A 116 7.64 -8.76 15.95
C PHE A 116 8.55 -9.62 16.85
N PRO A 117 8.10 -10.82 17.24
CA PRO A 117 8.94 -11.76 17.98
C PRO A 117 10.10 -12.27 17.10
N PRO A 118 11.28 -12.58 17.67
CA PRO A 118 12.44 -13.08 16.91
C PRO A 118 12.21 -14.44 16.26
N THR A 119 11.22 -15.20 16.73
CA THR A 119 10.82 -16.50 16.17
C THR A 119 9.96 -16.36 14.91
N SER A 120 9.42 -15.19 14.61
CA SER A 120 8.59 -14.97 13.43
C SER A 120 9.41 -15.17 12.15
N VAL A 121 8.92 -16.06 11.28
CA VAL A 121 9.54 -16.33 9.96
C VAL A 121 9.53 -15.06 9.10
N TYR A 122 8.44 -14.29 9.16
CA TYR A 122 8.33 -13.01 8.45
C TYR A 122 9.47 -12.06 8.85
N ARG A 123 9.64 -11.82 10.15
CA ARG A 123 10.72 -10.96 10.67
C ARG A 123 12.10 -11.42 10.18
N GLN A 124 12.41 -12.71 10.30
CA GLN A 124 13.71 -13.25 9.87
C GLN A 124 13.95 -13.06 8.38
N SER A 125 12.93 -13.28 7.56
CA SER A 125 13.03 -13.13 6.10
C SER A 125 13.28 -11.67 5.69
N VAL A 126 12.50 -10.73 6.24
CA VAL A 126 12.60 -9.31 5.90
C VAL A 126 13.91 -8.72 6.43
N GLU A 127 14.33 -9.07 7.65
CA GLU A 127 15.62 -8.64 8.17
C GLU A 127 16.79 -9.10 7.30
N SER A 128 16.76 -10.35 6.80
CA SER A 128 17.80 -10.87 5.92
C SER A 128 17.87 -10.09 4.59
N ILE A 129 16.70 -9.82 3.99
CA ILE A 129 16.60 -9.08 2.72
C ILE A 129 17.09 -7.64 2.91
N ILE A 130 16.61 -6.96 3.96
CA ILE A 130 16.98 -5.57 4.24
C ILE A 130 18.47 -5.47 4.55
N LYS A 131 19.04 -6.36 5.37
CA LYS A 131 20.48 -6.35 5.69
C LYS A 131 21.32 -6.49 4.41
N ALA A 132 21.00 -7.46 3.55
CA ALA A 132 21.72 -7.67 2.29
C ALA A 132 21.60 -6.46 1.34
N ARG A 133 20.38 -5.93 1.16
CA ARG A 133 20.16 -4.75 0.29
C ARG A 133 20.83 -3.50 0.85
N LYS A 134 20.74 -3.27 2.17
CA LYS A 134 21.34 -2.11 2.83
C LYS A 134 22.87 -2.12 2.72
N GLU A 135 23.51 -3.28 2.88
CA GLU A 135 24.95 -3.43 2.70
C GLU A 135 25.39 -3.02 1.29
N ILE A 136 24.72 -3.52 0.25
CA ILE A 136 24.97 -3.15 -1.15
C ILE A 136 24.84 -1.63 -1.36
N VAL A 137 23.78 -1.03 -0.82
CA VAL A 137 23.50 0.41 -0.93
C VAL A 137 24.55 1.26 -0.21
N GLN A 138 25.11 0.78 0.91
CA GLN A 138 26.14 1.49 1.66
C GLN A 138 27.55 1.33 1.05
N SER A 139 27.86 0.17 0.47
CA SER A 139 29.16 -0.12 -0.12
C SER A 139 29.40 0.54 -1.47
N ASN A 140 28.33 0.85 -2.22
CA ASN A 140 28.43 1.38 -3.57
C ASN A 140 27.92 2.82 -3.65
N SER A 141 28.68 3.70 -4.31
CA SER A 141 28.25 5.09 -4.53
C SER A 141 27.43 5.28 -5.82
N ASP A 142 27.66 4.41 -6.80
CA ASP A 142 27.05 4.46 -8.13
C ASP A 142 25.68 3.75 -8.16
N VAL A 143 24.66 4.43 -8.67
CA VAL A 143 23.26 3.95 -8.71
C VAL A 143 23.14 2.72 -9.60
N GLN A 144 23.77 2.74 -10.79
CA GLN A 144 23.67 1.64 -11.74
C GLN A 144 24.30 0.35 -11.18
N THR A 145 25.42 0.48 -10.47
CA THR A 145 26.07 -0.65 -9.78
C THR A 145 25.17 -1.23 -8.68
N ILE A 146 24.48 -0.37 -7.91
CA ILE A 146 23.51 -0.80 -6.89
C ILE A 146 22.36 -1.57 -7.53
N GLU A 147 21.76 -1.03 -8.59
CA GLU A 147 20.63 -1.65 -9.29
C GLU A 147 20.99 -3.03 -9.85
N ASN A 148 22.18 -3.16 -10.46
CA ASN A 148 22.67 -4.42 -10.99
C ASN A 148 22.94 -5.47 -9.90
N GLN A 149 23.45 -5.05 -8.74
CA GLN A 149 23.72 -5.95 -7.62
C GLN A 149 22.44 -6.42 -6.92
N ILE A 150 21.44 -5.54 -6.77
CA ILE A 150 20.14 -5.90 -6.18
C ILE A 150 19.28 -6.69 -7.18
N GLY A 151 19.37 -6.37 -8.47
CA GLY A 151 18.67 -7.08 -9.55
C GLY A 151 17.15 -7.02 -9.46
N SER A 152 16.59 -5.94 -8.90
CA SER A 152 15.14 -5.79 -8.65
C SER A 152 14.53 -4.54 -9.29
N GLY A 153 15.04 -4.12 -10.46
CA GLY A 153 14.57 -2.93 -11.17
C GLY A 153 15.36 -1.67 -10.83
N LEU A 154 14.74 -0.50 -11.07
CA LEU A 154 15.34 0.80 -10.77
C LEU A 154 15.36 1.09 -9.26
N LEU A 155 16.27 1.96 -8.83
CA LEU A 155 16.39 2.31 -7.42
C LEU A 155 15.12 2.98 -6.87
N GLU A 156 14.39 3.75 -7.70
CA GLU A 156 13.09 4.32 -7.36
C GLU A 156 12.02 3.25 -7.10
N GLU A 157 11.99 2.17 -7.88
CA GLU A 157 11.06 1.06 -7.67
C GLU A 157 11.39 0.32 -6.38
N ILE A 158 12.68 0.13 -6.09
CA ILE A 158 13.15 -0.50 -4.85
C ILE A 158 12.78 0.36 -3.63
N LEU A 159 12.84 1.69 -3.76
CA LEU A 159 12.41 2.61 -2.69
C LEU A 159 10.91 2.51 -2.43
N ILE A 160 10.09 2.45 -3.49
CA ILE A 160 8.64 2.23 -3.36
C ILE A 160 8.39 0.88 -2.68
N GLN A 161 9.05 -0.19 -3.12
CA GLN A 161 8.94 -1.51 -2.51
C GLN A 161 9.31 -1.48 -1.01
N ALA A 162 10.38 -0.77 -0.64
CA ALA A 162 10.80 -0.66 0.75
C ALA A 162 9.77 0.10 1.60
N ALA A 163 9.15 1.15 1.05
CA ALA A 163 8.08 1.87 1.73
C ALA A 163 6.82 1.01 1.88
N ASP A 164 6.44 0.28 0.84
CA ASP A 164 5.32 -0.67 0.88
C ASP A 164 5.57 -1.79 1.90
N GLU A 165 6.81 -2.29 2.00
CA GLU A 165 7.20 -3.28 3.01
C GLU A 165 7.06 -2.74 4.43
N PHE A 166 7.40 -1.47 4.67
CA PHE A 166 7.19 -0.83 5.97
C PHE A 166 5.69 -0.75 6.32
N LEU A 167 4.86 -0.29 5.39
CA LEU A 167 3.41 -0.21 5.58
C LEU A 167 2.79 -1.60 5.77
N LEU A 168 3.27 -2.60 5.02
CA LEU A 168 2.87 -3.99 5.19
C LEU A 168 3.22 -4.47 6.59
N ALA A 169 4.43 -4.21 7.09
CA ALA A 169 4.82 -4.57 8.44
C ALA A 169 3.90 -3.93 9.50
N GLU A 170 3.44 -2.70 9.30
CA GLU A 170 2.44 -2.06 10.19
C GLU A 170 1.12 -2.83 10.21
N THR A 171 0.60 -3.21 9.03
CA THR A 171 -0.65 -3.98 8.95
C THR A 171 -0.50 -5.38 9.53
N LEU A 172 0.61 -6.09 9.27
CA LEU A 172 0.86 -7.43 9.79
C LEU A 172 1.07 -7.43 11.30
N ALA A 173 1.64 -6.36 11.86
CA ALA A 173 1.74 -6.18 13.30
C ALA A 173 0.37 -6.02 13.95
N GLN A 174 -0.57 -5.30 13.32
CA GLN A 174 -1.94 -5.16 13.81
C GLN A 174 -2.69 -6.50 13.81
N HIS A 175 -2.44 -7.34 12.81
CA HIS A 175 -3.09 -8.65 12.66
C HIS A 175 -2.36 -9.80 13.36
N GLN A 176 -1.21 -9.55 13.99
CA GLN A 176 -0.41 -10.55 14.72
C GLN A 176 -0.21 -11.87 13.95
N VAL A 177 0.17 -11.77 12.68
CA VAL A 177 0.20 -12.91 11.73
C VAL A 177 1.16 -14.06 12.08
N TRP A 178 1.94 -13.91 13.15
CA TRP A 178 2.85 -14.93 13.67
C TRP A 178 2.19 -15.85 14.70
N GLU A 179 0.93 -15.58 15.09
CA GLU A 179 0.15 -16.46 15.96
C GLU A 179 -0.37 -17.68 15.21
N ASP A 180 -0.81 -18.68 15.97
CA ASP A 180 -1.44 -19.87 15.40
C ASP A 180 -2.76 -19.51 14.70
N LEU A 181 -3.21 -20.38 13.80
CA LEU A 181 -4.47 -20.21 13.08
C LEU A 181 -5.63 -19.99 14.06
N GLU A 182 -6.37 -18.88 13.90
CA GLU A 182 -7.56 -18.58 14.69
C GLU A 182 -8.65 -19.66 14.50
N GLU A 183 -8.85 -20.10 13.26
CA GLU A 183 -9.79 -21.16 12.90
C GLU A 183 -9.11 -22.26 12.07
N PRO A 184 -9.06 -23.52 12.55
CA PRO A 184 -8.61 -24.63 11.74
C PRO A 184 -9.62 -24.93 10.63
N ALA A 185 -9.13 -25.41 9.49
CA ALA A 185 -10.00 -25.82 8.40
C ALA A 185 -10.91 -26.99 8.81
N LEU A 186 -12.16 -26.96 8.34
CA LEU A 186 -13.07 -28.12 8.42
C LEU A 186 -12.50 -29.29 7.62
N GLU A 187 -12.77 -30.52 8.06
CA GLU A 187 -12.21 -31.74 7.47
C GLU A 187 -12.51 -31.91 5.98
N ASP A 188 -13.61 -31.36 5.49
CA ASP A 188 -14.10 -31.47 4.12
C ASP A 188 -13.78 -30.24 3.22
N GLN A 189 -13.27 -29.16 3.80
CA GLN A 189 -13.05 -27.88 3.12
C GLN A 189 -12.04 -27.99 1.97
N TRP A 190 -10.90 -28.65 2.22
CA TRP A 190 -9.78 -28.75 1.28
C TRP A 190 -9.70 -30.12 0.58
N ILE A 191 -10.81 -30.87 0.54
CA ILE A 191 -10.89 -32.12 -0.23
C ILE A 191 -11.15 -31.77 -1.71
N PRO A 192 -10.21 -32.03 -2.62
CA PRO A 192 -10.40 -31.76 -4.05
C PRO A 192 -11.58 -32.60 -4.59
N HIS A 193 -12.29 -32.05 -5.57
CA HIS A 193 -13.46 -32.70 -6.17
C HIS A 193 -13.15 -34.13 -6.67
N SER A 194 -11.95 -34.36 -7.21
CA SER A 194 -11.49 -35.66 -7.73
C SER A 194 -11.48 -36.81 -6.71
N TYR A 195 -11.46 -36.51 -5.41
CA TYR A 195 -11.42 -37.51 -4.36
C TYR A 195 -12.77 -37.75 -3.67
N LYS A 196 -13.80 -36.96 -4.02
CA LYS A 196 -15.14 -37.09 -3.41
C LYS A 196 -15.91 -38.32 -3.91
N ASP A 197 -15.64 -38.74 -5.16
CA ASP A 197 -16.37 -39.85 -5.80
C ASP A 197 -15.78 -41.25 -5.50
N GLN A 198 -14.59 -41.35 -4.90
CA GLN A 198 -13.92 -42.63 -4.61
C GLN A 198 -14.34 -43.28 -3.28
N LYS A 199 -15.24 -42.64 -2.52
CA LYS A 199 -15.73 -43.10 -1.19
C LYS A 199 -17.17 -43.63 -1.20
N GLN A 200 -17.76 -43.92 -2.36
CA GLN A 200 -19.06 -44.61 -2.47
C GLN A 200 -18.91 -46.12 -2.68
#